data_AF-Q8J256-F1
#
_entry.id   AF-Q8J256-F1
#
_cell.length_a   1.000
_cell.length_b   1.000
_cell.length_c   1.000
_cell.angle_alpha   90.00
_cell.angle_beta   90.00
_cell.angle_gamma   90.00
#
_symmetry.space_group_name_H-M   'P 1'
#
loop_
_entity.id
_entity.type
_entity.pdbx_description
1 polymer ?
#
loop_
_entity_poly.entity_id
_entity_poly.type
_entity_poly.pdbx_seq_one_letter_code
_entity_poly.pdbx_strand_id
1 'polypeptide(L)' 'EHVCERHVGRKSTHNLNLTCQWGSCNTTTVKRDHITSHLRVHVPLKPHKCDFCGKAFKRPQDLKKHVKNH' A
#
# COMPACT_ATOMS: atom_id res chain seq x y z
N GLU A 1 12.01 3.67 4.22
CA GLU A 1 10.62 3.18 4.43
C GLU A 1 10.33 1.96 3.54
N HIS A 2 10.46 0.73 4.04
CA HIS A 2 10.10 -0.48 3.31
C HIS A 2 8.75 -1.01 3.80
N VAL A 3 7.96 -1.65 2.92
CA VAL A 3 6.75 -2.36 3.36
C VAL A 3 7.21 -3.63 4.09
N CYS A 4 7.34 -3.57 5.42
CA CYS A 4 7.64 -4.75 6.23
C CYS A 4 6.34 -5.44 6.64
N GLU A 5 6.31 -6.76 6.52
CA GLU A 5 5.24 -7.58 7.11
C GLU A 5 5.17 -7.46 8.65
N ARG A 6 6.24 -6.95 9.28
CA ARG A 6 6.30 -6.71 10.72
C ARG A 6 5.24 -5.72 11.23
N HIS A 7 4.65 -4.92 10.35
CA HIS A 7 3.54 -4.01 10.70
C HIS A 7 2.16 -4.68 10.67
N VAL A 8 2.11 -5.98 10.35
CA VAL A 8 0.90 -6.80 10.34
C VAL A 8 0.90 -7.69 11.57
N GLY A 9 0.12 -7.32 12.58
CA GLY A 9 -0.08 -8.14 13.77
C GLY A 9 -1.15 -9.20 13.53
N ARG A 10 -0.81 -10.49 13.73
CA ARG A 10 -1.81 -11.56 13.89
C ARG A 10 -2.23 -11.60 15.36
N LYS A 11 -3.48 -11.23 15.68
CA LYS A 11 -3.94 -11.20 17.08
C LYS A 11 -4.68 -12.44 17.57
N SER A 12 -4.72 -13.56 16.82
CA SER A 12 -5.21 -14.83 17.38
C SER A 12 -5.00 -16.06 16.50
N THR A 13 -4.96 -17.23 17.13
CA THR A 13 -4.96 -18.55 16.46
C THR A 13 -6.32 -18.84 15.82
N HIS A 14 -7.42 -18.41 16.45
CA HIS A 14 -8.80 -18.58 15.96
C HIS A 14 -9.27 -17.51 14.97
N ASN A 15 -8.57 -16.38 14.89
CA ASN A 15 -8.94 -15.26 14.04
C ASN A 15 -7.84 -15.04 13.01
N LEU A 16 -8.10 -15.38 11.74
CA LEU A 16 -7.21 -15.09 10.60
C LEU A 16 -7.21 -13.58 10.25
N ASN A 17 -7.57 -12.71 11.19
CA ASN A 17 -7.58 -11.28 11.03
C ASN A 17 -6.16 -10.73 11.21
N LEU A 18 -5.69 -10.08 10.14
CA LEU A 18 -4.45 -9.35 10.05
C LEU A 18 -4.75 -7.88 10.32
N THR A 19 -4.17 -7.32 11.38
CA THR A 19 -4.37 -5.93 11.77
C THR A 19 -3.11 -5.10 11.48
N CYS A 20 -3.28 -4.02 10.74
CA CYS A 20 -2.25 -3.02 10.53
C CYS A 20 -2.02 -2.27 11.84
N GLN A 21 -0.76 -2.11 12.25
CA GLN A 21 -0.36 -1.38 13.46
C GLN A 21 0.50 -0.15 13.11
N TRP A 22 0.22 0.50 11.99
CA TRP A 22 1.01 1.64 11.54
C TRP A 22 0.56 2.93 12.22
N GLY A 23 1.34 3.46 13.17
CA GLY A 23 0.99 4.67 13.90
C GLY A 23 -0.39 4.54 14.57
N SER A 24 -1.36 5.37 14.15
CA SER A 24 -2.75 5.31 14.61
C SER A 24 -3.67 4.44 13.74
N CYS A 25 -3.14 3.78 12.72
CA CYS A 25 -3.92 2.91 11.84
C CYS A 25 -4.14 1.54 12.49
N ASN A 26 -5.41 1.11 12.54
CA ASN A 26 -5.85 -0.19 13.06
C ASN A 26 -6.70 -0.95 12.03
N THR A 27 -6.35 -0.85 10.74
CA THR A 27 -7.10 -1.52 9.67
C THR A 27 -6.98 -3.03 9.83
N THR A 28 -8.12 -3.71 9.97
CA THR A 28 -8.17 -5.16 10.16
C THR A 28 -8.76 -5.83 8.93
N THR A 29 -8.09 -6.85 8.42
CA THR A 29 -8.53 -7.60 7.23
C THR A 29 -8.25 -9.09 7.41
N VAL A 30 -9.10 -9.95 6.88
CA VAL A 30 -8.84 -11.41 6.87
C VAL A 30 -7.87 -11.83 5.77
N LYS A 31 -7.73 -11.03 4.70
CA LYS A 31 -6.90 -11.38 3.55
C LYS A 31 -5.55 -10.70 3.60
N ARG A 32 -4.50 -11.49 3.41
CA ARG A 32 -3.11 -11.02 3.37
C ARG A 32 -2.84 -10.04 2.23
N ASP A 33 -3.43 -10.26 1.06
CA ASP A 33 -3.26 -9.35 -0.09
C ASP A 33 -3.84 -7.96 0.19
N HIS A 34 -4.97 -7.89 0.92
CA HIS A 34 -5.63 -6.64 1.28
C HIS A 34 -4.77 -5.84 2.25
N ILE A 35 -4.23 -6.47 3.31
CA ILE A 35 -3.35 -5.75 4.23
C ILE A 35 -2.03 -5.35 3.59
N THR A 36 -1.41 -6.19 2.76
CA THR A 36 -0.19 -5.82 2.03
C THR A 36 -0.44 -4.64 1.11
N SER A 37 -1.58 -4.63 0.42
CA SER A 37 -1.99 -3.48 -0.40
C SER A 37 -2.23 -2.24 0.46
N HIS A 38 -2.85 -2.39 1.62
CA HIS A 38 -3.07 -1.30 2.58
C HIS A 38 -1.74 -0.71 3.06
N LEU A 39 -0.71 -1.51 3.36
CA LEU A 39 0.59 -0.96 3.78
C LEU A 39 1.23 -0.01 2.75
N ARG A 40 0.89 -0.15 1.46
CA ARG A 40 1.30 0.80 0.40
C ARG A 40 0.66 2.19 0.52
N VAL A 41 -0.34 2.37 1.41
CA VAL A 41 -0.88 3.70 1.72
C VAL A 41 0.06 4.47 2.65
N HIS A 42 0.76 3.76 3.55
CA HIS A 42 1.68 4.34 4.51
C HIS A 42 3.05 4.61 3.90
N VAL A 43 3.56 3.62 3.15
CA VAL A 43 4.70 3.83 2.27
C VAL A 43 4.17 3.93 0.85
N PRO A 44 3.93 5.14 0.30
CA PRO A 44 3.52 5.30 -1.08
C PRO A 44 4.71 4.95 -2.00
N LEU A 45 5.02 3.66 -2.09
CA LEU A 45 5.81 3.10 -3.18
C LEU A 45 4.98 3.38 -4.43
N LYS A 46 5.36 4.43 -5.13
CA LYS A 46 4.80 4.83 -6.40
C LYS A 46 5.78 4.35 -7.47
N PRO A 47 5.77 3.05 -7.83
CA PRO A 47 6.74 2.51 -8.79
C PRO A 47 6.61 3.17 -10.17
N HIS A 48 5.43 3.70 -10.47
CA HIS A 48 5.12 4.34 -11.74
C HIS A 48 5.41 5.85 -11.65
N LYS A 49 6.67 6.23 -11.80
CA LYS A 49 7.08 7.62 -11.95
C LYS A 49 6.89 8.10 -13.40
N CYS A 50 6.36 9.30 -13.57
CA CYS A 50 6.33 9.98 -14.84
C CYS A 50 7.74 10.45 -15.20
N ASP A 51 8.22 10.09 -16.38
CA ASP A 51 9.55 10.48 -16.85
C ASP A 51 9.63 11.98 -17.16
N PHE A 52 8.52 12.57 -17.65
CA PHE A 52 8.46 13.98 -18.05
C PHE A 52 8.49 14.97 -16.88
N CYS A 53 7.81 14.69 -15.76
CA CYS A 53 7.74 15.61 -14.61
C CYS A 53 8.14 15.00 -13.27
N GLY A 54 8.54 13.72 -13.23
CA GLY A 54 8.90 13.03 -11.99
C GLY A 54 7.74 12.70 -11.06
N LYS A 55 6.48 13.06 -11.39
CA LYS A 55 5.31 12.72 -10.56
C LYS A 55 5.13 11.21 -10.48
N ALA A 56 5.06 10.68 -9.27
CA ALA A 56 4.93 9.25 -9.04
C ALA A 56 3.48 8.84 -8.68
N PHE A 57 3.02 7.75 -9.29
CA PHE A 57 1.66 7.21 -9.23
C PHE A 57 1.65 5.77 -8.68
N LYS A 58 0.54 5.41 -8.01
CA LYS A 58 0.34 4.08 -7.42
C LYS A 58 -0.04 3.01 -8.46
N ARG A 59 -0.70 3.42 -9.57
CA ARG A 59 -1.17 2.50 -10.62
C ARG A 59 -0.65 2.95 -11.99
N PRO A 60 -0.37 2.02 -12.91
CA PRO A 60 0.12 2.35 -14.24
C PRO A 60 -0.94 3.05 -15.10
N GLN A 61 -2.24 2.77 -14.87
CA GLN A 61 -3.33 3.42 -15.59
C GLN A 61 -3.41 4.93 -15.26
N ASP A 62 -3.21 5.29 -13.99
CA ASP A 62 -3.17 6.69 -13.56
C ASP A 62 -1.98 7.42 -14.21
N LEU A 63 -0.81 6.77 -14.24
CA LEU A 63 0.36 7.31 -14.94
C LEU A 63 0.07 7.49 -16.44
N LYS A 64 -0.51 6.50 -17.12
CA LYS A 64 -0.83 6.57 -18.55
C LYS A 64 -1.78 7.73 -18.87
N LYS A 65 -2.84 7.93 -18.06
CA LYS A 65 -3.75 9.08 -18.21
C LYS A 65 -3.03 10.40 -17.97
N HIS A 66 -2.16 10.45 -16.96
CA HIS A 66 -1.37 11.64 -16.65
C HIS A 66 -0.41 12.03 -17.78
N VAL A 67 0.38 11.08 -18.29
CA VAL A 67 1.31 11.32 -19.40
C VAL A 67 0.55 11.77 -20.66
N LYS A 68 -0.67 11.28 -20.88
CA LYS A 68 -1.50 11.73 -22.00
C LYS A 68 -1.89 13.21 -21.92
N ASN A 69 -1.95 13.78 -20.72
CA ASN A 69 -2.25 15.20 -20.49
C ASN A 69 -0.98 16.01 -20.22
N HIS A 70 0.19 15.44 -20.46
CA HIS A 70 1.44 16.17 -20.37
C HIS A 70 1.69 16.93 -21.67
#